data_AF-A0A0J1IRB3-F1
#
_entry.id   AF-A0A0J1IRB3-F1
#
_cell.length_a   1.000
_cell.length_b   1.000
_cell.length_c   1.000
_cell.angle_alpha   90.00
_cell.angle_beta   90.00
_cell.angle_gamma   90.00
#
_symmetry.space_group_name_H-M   'P 1'
#
loop_
_entity.id
_entity.type
_entity.pdbx_description
1 polymer ?
#
loop_
_entity_poly.entity_id
_entity_poly.type
_entity_poly.pdbx_seq_one_letter_code
_entity_poly.pdbx_strand_id
1 'polypeptide(L)'
;MKRYKQSNGPLNKYKELFKLVNNVEIDEWILYPIKTQINSKKTWDDVVRQNKEARDERMSEDLIAIGDDGSGDLLCFKKVNRKIEDTIFLWNHETRELDEYAASLEEFIN
;
A
#
# COMPACT_ATOMS: atom_id res chain seq x y z
N MET A 1 -22.03 -2.29 -24.46
CA MET A 1 -21.14 -3.23 -23.74
C MET A 1 -19.78 -2.55 -23.54
N LYS A 2 -19.55 -1.90 -22.39
CA LYS A 2 -18.27 -1.23 -22.12
C LYS A 2 -17.25 -2.30 -21.74
N ARG A 3 -16.29 -2.56 -22.63
CA ARG A 3 -15.09 -3.35 -22.31
C ARG A 3 -14.30 -2.55 -21.27
N TYR A 4 -14.39 -2.92 -20.00
CA TYR A 4 -13.43 -2.46 -18.99
C TYR A 4 -12.07 -2.99 -19.43
N LYS A 5 -11.20 -2.10 -19.91
CA LYS A 5 -9.78 -2.42 -20.05
C LYS A 5 -9.32 -2.86 -18.65
N GLN A 6 -8.76 -4.06 -18.53
CA GLN A 6 -8.00 -4.41 -17.33
C GLN A 6 -6.97 -3.30 -17.14
N SER A 7 -7.10 -2.53 -16.05
CA SER A 7 -6.14 -1.47 -15.77
C SER A 7 -4.91 -2.14 -15.17
N ASN A 8 -3.74 -1.97 -15.77
CA ASN A 8 -2.48 -2.49 -15.23
C ASN A 8 -1.83 -1.48 -14.26
N GLY A 9 -2.63 -0.66 -13.60
CA GLY A 9 -2.13 0.36 -12.68
C GLY A 9 -1.65 -0.23 -11.35
N PRO A 10 -0.91 0.55 -10.56
CA PRO A 10 -0.24 0.09 -9.33
C PRO A 10 -1.21 -0.54 -8.32
N LEU A 11 -2.38 0.07 -8.11
CA LEU A 11 -3.42 -0.49 -7.24
C LEU A 11 -3.99 -1.83 -7.73
N ASN A 12 -4.05 -2.06 -9.04
CA ASN A 12 -4.49 -3.35 -9.56
C ASN A 12 -3.41 -4.41 -9.38
N LYS A 13 -2.14 -4.07 -9.58
CA LYS A 13 -1.01 -4.97 -9.28
C LYS A 13 -1.00 -5.38 -7.81
N TYR A 14 -1.18 -4.43 -6.90
CA TYR A 14 -1.34 -4.70 -5.47
C TYR A 14 -2.53 -5.64 -5.16
N LYS A 15 -3.66 -5.45 -5.84
CA LYS A 15 -4.81 -6.36 -5.72
C LYS A 15 -4.55 -7.75 -6.28
N GLU A 16 -3.78 -7.88 -7.36
CA GLU A 16 -3.38 -9.19 -7.89
C GLU A 16 -2.41 -9.90 -6.93
N LEU A 17 -1.46 -9.16 -6.34
CA LEU A 17 -0.58 -9.70 -5.29
C LEU A 17 -1.37 -10.25 -4.10
N PHE A 18 -2.38 -9.50 -3.63
CA PHE A 18 -3.30 -9.97 -2.59
C PHE A 18 -3.97 -11.31 -2.91
N LYS A 19 -4.33 -11.56 -4.18
CA LYS A 19 -4.97 -12.83 -4.57
C LYS A 19 -4.02 -14.01 -4.47
N LEU A 20 -2.71 -13.76 -4.57
CA LEU A 20 -1.67 -14.77 -4.37
C LEU A 20 -1.39 -14.95 -2.88
N VAL A 21 -1.09 -13.85 -2.19
CA VAL A 21 -0.78 -13.82 -0.76
C VAL A 21 -1.34 -12.54 -0.15
N ASN A 22 -2.31 -12.69 0.75
CA ASN A 22 -2.90 -11.58 1.49
C ASN A 22 -2.14 -11.40 2.80
N ASN A 23 -1.54 -10.21 3.01
CA ASN A 23 -0.56 -9.93 4.05
C ASN A 23 0.80 -10.58 3.76
N VAL A 24 1.41 -10.18 2.64
CA VAL A 24 2.72 -10.70 2.21
C VAL A 24 3.84 -10.02 3.02
N GLU A 25 4.83 -10.81 3.40
CA GLU A 25 6.08 -10.36 4.02
C GLU A 25 7.18 -10.37 2.95
N ILE A 26 7.89 -9.25 2.80
CA ILE A 26 8.98 -9.06 1.84
C ILE A 26 10.11 -8.35 2.59
N ASP A 27 11.18 -9.09 2.85
CA ASP A 27 12.26 -8.66 3.75
C ASP A 27 11.70 -8.18 5.10
N GLU A 28 11.93 -6.93 5.48
CA GLU A 28 11.36 -6.33 6.70
C GLU A 28 9.89 -5.87 6.58
N TRP A 29 9.36 -5.79 5.36
CA TRP A 29 8.07 -5.17 5.09
C TRP A 29 6.91 -6.16 5.17
N ILE A 30 5.86 -5.80 5.90
CA ILE A 30 4.58 -6.50 5.92
C ILE A 30 3.54 -5.65 5.18
N LEU A 31 3.09 -6.13 4.03
CA LEU A 31 2.04 -5.42 3.29
C LEU A 31 0.68 -5.62 3.95
N TYR A 32 -0.11 -4.55 4.00
CA TYR A 32 -1.43 -4.58 4.60
C TYR A 32 -2.38 -5.53 3.89
N PRO A 33 -3.21 -6.27 4.64
CA PRO A 33 -4.20 -7.12 4.02
C PRO A 33 -5.32 -6.29 3.39
N ILE A 34 -6.03 -6.89 2.45
CA ILE A 34 -7.37 -6.42 2.06
C ILE A 34 -8.37 -7.20 2.91
N LYS A 35 -9.31 -6.48 3.54
CA LYS A 35 -10.33 -7.11 4.38
C LYS A 35 -11.21 -8.05 3.59
N THR A 36 -11.36 -9.27 4.10
CA THR A 36 -12.25 -10.29 3.54
C THR A 36 -13.27 -10.76 4.56
N GLN A 37 -14.43 -11.23 4.10
CA GLN A 37 -15.41 -11.85 5.00
C GLN A 37 -14.97 -13.24 5.48
N ILE A 38 -14.26 -13.98 4.62
CA ILE A 38 -13.80 -15.36 4.89
C ILE A 38 -12.82 -15.40 6.07
N ASN A 39 -11.95 -14.38 6.19
CA ASN A 39 -10.91 -14.34 7.22
C ASN A 39 -10.88 -12.99 7.97
N SER A 40 -12.06 -12.47 8.27
CA SER A 40 -12.26 -11.11 8.80
C SER A 40 -11.48 -10.78 10.05
N LYS A 41 -11.19 -11.77 10.91
CA LYS A 41 -10.35 -11.60 12.11
C LYS A 41 -8.89 -11.36 11.78
N LYS A 42 -8.34 -12.09 10.79
CA LYS A 42 -6.92 -11.94 10.39
C LYS A 42 -6.69 -10.75 9.48
N THR A 43 -7.74 -10.30 8.77
CA THR A 43 -7.69 -9.13 7.90
C THR A 43 -8.42 -7.93 8.52
N TRP A 44 -8.50 -7.88 9.85
CA TRP A 44 -9.20 -6.79 10.53
C TRP A 44 -8.41 -5.49 10.44
N ASP A 45 -7.08 -5.61 10.55
CA ASP A 45 -6.11 -4.54 10.42
C ASP A 45 -5.72 -4.35 8.95
N ASP A 46 -6.70 -3.94 8.14
CA ASP A 46 -6.59 -3.84 6.70
C ASP A 46 -6.04 -2.50 6.22
N VAL A 47 -5.69 -2.44 4.93
CA VAL A 47 -5.17 -1.24 4.26
C VAL A 47 -6.06 0.00 4.47
N VAL A 48 -7.39 -0.18 4.59
CA VAL A 48 -8.32 0.93 4.82
C VAL A 48 -8.22 1.46 6.24
N ARG A 49 -8.14 0.57 7.24
CA ARG A 49 -7.97 0.96 8.63
C ARG A 49 -6.60 1.57 8.88
N GLN A 50 -5.52 0.95 8.40
CA GLN A 50 -4.16 1.46 8.55
C GLN A 50 -4.00 2.86 7.94
N ASN A 51 -4.60 3.12 6.77
CA ASN A 51 -4.56 4.46 6.19
C ASN A 51 -5.28 5.52 7.04
N LYS A 52 -6.34 5.15 7.80
CA LYS A 52 -6.99 6.09 8.73
C LYS A 52 -6.06 6.42 9.89
N GLU A 53 -5.40 5.42 10.47
CA GLU A 53 -4.45 5.63 11.56
C GLU A 53 -3.26 6.48 11.10
N ALA A 54 -2.72 6.20 9.91
CA ALA A 54 -1.66 7.02 9.32
C ALA A 54 -2.08 8.50 9.11
N ARG A 55 -3.39 8.78 8.86
CA ARG A 55 -3.88 10.18 8.82
C ARG A 55 -3.85 10.85 10.19
N ASP A 56 -4.20 10.12 11.23
CA ASP A 56 -4.12 10.63 12.60
C ASP A 56 -2.66 10.95 12.99
N GLU A 57 -1.70 10.24 12.38
CA GLU A 57 -0.25 10.49 12.47
C GLU A 57 0.28 11.56 11.50
N ARG A 58 -0.63 12.27 10.82
CA ARG A 58 -0.35 13.39 9.89
C ARG A 58 0.28 12.99 8.57
N MET A 59 0.18 11.73 8.15
CA MET A 59 0.48 11.35 6.77
C MET A 59 -0.48 12.05 5.80
N SER A 60 0.04 12.52 4.66
CA SER A 60 -0.74 13.26 3.67
C SER A 60 -1.90 12.44 3.08
N GLU A 61 -3.02 13.11 2.78
CA GLU A 61 -4.18 12.51 2.11
C GLU A 61 -3.93 12.01 0.69
N ASP A 62 -2.84 12.47 0.08
CA ASP A 62 -2.41 12.02 -1.23
C ASP A 62 -1.52 10.78 -1.17
N LEU A 63 -1.21 10.26 0.02
CA LEU A 63 -0.49 8.99 0.17
C LEU A 63 -1.45 7.84 0.47
N ILE A 64 -1.11 6.63 0.05
CA ILE A 64 -1.83 5.41 0.39
C ILE A 64 -0.80 4.45 0.96
N ALA A 65 -0.78 4.29 2.29
CA ALA A 65 0.09 3.31 2.93
C ALA A 65 -0.34 1.90 2.52
N ILE A 66 0.64 1.04 2.24
CA ILE A 66 0.44 -0.32 1.74
C ILE A 66 1.16 -1.38 2.57
N GLY A 67 2.04 -0.98 3.48
CA GLY A 67 2.73 -1.85 4.43
C GLY A 67 3.65 -1.05 5.37
N ASP A 68 4.16 -1.72 6.38
CA ASP A 68 5.13 -1.19 7.36
C ASP A 68 6.19 -2.22 7.73
N ASP A 69 7.24 -1.76 8.40
CA ASP A 69 8.36 -2.58 8.89
C ASP A 69 8.30 -2.83 10.42
N GLY A 70 7.19 -2.45 11.07
CA GLY A 70 7.02 -2.52 12.52
C GLY A 70 7.68 -1.41 13.33
N SER A 71 8.41 -0.47 12.70
CA SER A 71 9.01 0.69 13.38
C SER A 71 8.10 1.93 13.38
N GLY A 72 7.07 1.92 12.53
CA GLY A 72 6.17 3.05 12.24
C GLY A 72 6.39 3.62 10.84
N ASP A 73 7.49 3.28 10.18
CA ASP A 73 7.75 3.69 8.80
C ASP A 73 6.82 2.95 7.83
N LEU A 74 6.35 3.66 6.80
CA LEU A 74 5.30 3.17 5.90
C LEU A 74 5.75 3.16 4.45
N LEU A 75 5.54 2.04 3.75
CA LEU A 75 5.54 2.04 2.29
C LEU A 75 4.23 2.62 1.77
N CYS A 76 4.32 3.54 0.82
CA CYS A 76 3.19 4.30 0.30
C CYS A 76 3.16 4.34 -1.22
N PHE A 77 1.96 4.31 -1.80
CA PHE A 77 1.73 4.91 -3.10
C PHE A 77 1.42 6.40 -2.96
N LYS A 78 1.71 7.18 -4.01
CA LYS A 78 1.31 8.59 -4.11
C LYS A 78 0.22 8.82 -5.15
N LYS A 79 -0.74 9.68 -4.82
CA LYS A 79 -1.84 10.09 -5.68
C LYS A 79 -1.57 11.50 -6.21
N VAL A 80 -1.45 11.65 -7.52
CA VAL A 80 -1.31 12.95 -8.19
C VAL A 80 -2.41 13.10 -9.25
N ASN A 81 -3.18 14.19 -9.19
CA ASN A 81 -4.27 14.46 -10.13
C ASN A 81 -5.26 13.28 -10.30
N ARG A 82 -5.61 12.62 -9.18
CA ARG A 82 -6.49 11.44 -9.11
C ARG A 82 -5.94 10.16 -9.76
N LYS A 83 -4.65 10.14 -10.14
CA LYS A 83 -3.94 8.94 -10.59
C LYS A 83 -2.98 8.51 -9.50
N ILE A 84 -2.80 7.21 -9.36
CA ILE A 84 -1.80 6.63 -8.46
C ILE A 84 -0.53 6.44 -9.28
N GLU A 85 0.59 6.94 -8.77
CA GLU A 85 1.92 6.77 -9.37
C GLU A 85 2.43 5.35 -9.16
N ASP A 86 3.30 4.88 -10.07
CA ASP A 86 3.88 3.54 -9.97
C ASP A 86 4.92 3.43 -8.84
N THR A 87 5.66 4.51 -8.58
CA THR A 87 6.69 4.62 -7.54
C THR A 87 6.15 4.26 -6.16
N ILE A 88 6.89 3.41 -5.47
CA ILE A 88 6.74 3.14 -4.04
C ILE A 88 7.58 4.16 -3.29
N PHE A 89 6.97 4.83 -2.32
CA PHE A 89 7.63 5.79 -1.46
C PHE A 89 7.77 5.24 -0.05
N LEU A 90 8.83 5.62 0.65
CA LEU A 90 9.00 5.45 2.08
C LEU A 90 8.53 6.73 2.77
N TRP A 91 7.55 6.62 3.66
CA TRP A 91 7.18 7.69 4.58
C TRP A 91 7.78 7.39 5.95
N ASN A 92 8.68 8.26 6.40
CA ASN A 92 9.33 8.09 7.71
C ASN A 92 8.45 8.69 8.82
N HIS A 93 8.12 7.91 9.84
CA HIS A 93 7.23 8.34 10.92
C HIS A 93 7.84 9.45 11.79
N GLU A 94 9.16 9.41 12.01
CA GLU A 94 9.85 10.35 12.90
C GLU A 94 10.00 11.74 12.26
N THR A 95 10.46 11.79 11.01
CA THR A 95 10.74 13.04 10.28
C THR A 95 9.53 13.53 9.48
N ARG A 96 8.59 12.64 9.15
CA ARG A 96 7.48 12.84 8.21
C ARG A 96 7.93 13.15 6.79
N GLU A 97 9.17 12.84 6.46
CA GLU A 97 9.71 12.96 5.11
C GLU A 97 9.23 11.81 4.23
N LEU A 98 9.30 12.03 2.91
CA LEU A 98 8.86 11.09 1.90
C LEU A 98 9.97 10.91 0.87
N ASP A 99 10.51 9.70 0.79
CA ASP A 99 11.59 9.33 -0.12
C ASP A 99 11.12 8.30 -1.14
N GLU A 100 11.72 8.28 -2.33
CA GLU A 100 11.49 7.21 -3.31
C GLU A 100 12.16 5.93 -2.81
N TYR A 101 11.41 4.82 -2.74
CA TYR A 101 11.89 3.53 -2.27
C TYR A 101 12.13 2.54 -3.42
N ALA A 102 11.19 2.48 -4.37
CA ALA A 102 11.31 1.68 -5.59
C ALA A 102 10.50 2.33 -6.72
N ALA A 103 10.89 2.17 -7.99
CA ALA A 103 10.17 2.78 -9.11
C ALA A 103 8.84 2.07 -9.42
N SER A 104 8.62 0.86 -8.90
CA SER A 104 7.36 0.12 -9.04
C SER A 104 7.18 -0.96 -7.98
N LEU A 105 5.95 -1.45 -7.84
CA LEU A 105 5.65 -2.61 -6.99
C LEU A 105 6.42 -3.86 -7.46
N GLU A 106 6.64 -4.03 -8.77
CA GLU A 106 7.42 -5.15 -9.28
C GLU A 106 8.91 -5.05 -8.97
N GLU A 107 9.48 -3.85 -8.98
CA GLU A 107 10.87 -3.64 -8.57
C GLU A 107 11.03 -3.90 -7.07
N PHE A 108 10.07 -3.45 -6.26
CA PHE A 108 10.07 -3.73 -4.81
C PHE A 108 10.05 -5.22 -4.47
N ILE A 109 9.36 -6.05 -5.26
CA ILE A 109 9.20 -7.49 -4.98
C ILE A 109 10.38 -8.34 -5.47
N ASN A 110 11.23 -7.83 -6.38
CA ASN A 110 12.29 -8.60 -7.04
C ASN A 110 13.66 -8.37 -6.41
#